data_AF-A0A6A6BUB0-F1
#
_entry.id   AF-A0A6A6BUB0-F1
#
_cell.length_a   1.000
_cell.length_b   1.000
_cell.length_c   1.000
_cell.angle_alpha   90.00
_cell.angle_beta   90.00
_cell.angle_gamma   90.00
#
_symmetry.space_group_name_H-M   'P 1'
#
loop_
_entity.id
_entity.type
_entity.pdbx_description
1 polymer ?
#
loop_
_entity_poly.entity_id
_entity_poly.type
_entity_poly.pdbx_seq_one_letter_code
_entity_poly.pdbx_strand_id
1 'polypeptide(L)'
;LEMLFQLFVTFWTDCPSDGDLDATAIARFSGVLGIRPSEHAFRTGYDYTPYLSALIWVGRLVLLEYAMPLRGYSSLPVPWPSREAYPDISGRLCTQIRPKYLQRGSLSPLGYLIERLQHGRAIAKREGPRTNISWSPDGQTLSIGQADITIPQFRLALHGVITRVQQQLEDLLLGWWPDVQLQDIHDDMSNRRPGYSFVSEPMNNLQSSFRVLSRRAFSTQ
;
A
#
# COMPACT_ATOMS: atom_id res chain seq x y z
N LEU A 1 -37.63 -8.45 12.57
CA LEU A 1 -36.52 -7.47 12.50
C LEU A 1 -35.92 -7.22 13.89
N GLU A 2 -36.73 -6.93 14.91
CA GLU A 2 -36.24 -6.65 16.29
C GLU A 2 -35.45 -7.83 16.88
N MET A 3 -35.94 -9.06 16.74
CA MET A 3 -35.21 -10.26 17.19
C MET A 3 -33.83 -10.43 16.54
N LEU A 4 -33.70 -10.06 15.25
CA LEU A 4 -32.41 -10.09 14.55
C LEU A 4 -31.46 -9.02 15.11
N PHE A 5 -31.98 -7.83 15.40
CA PHE A 5 -31.19 -6.79 16.05
C PHE A 5 -30.75 -7.23 17.45
N GLN A 6 -31.65 -7.85 18.23
CA GLN A 6 -31.32 -8.42 19.54
C GLN A 6 -30.18 -9.43 19.41
N LEU A 7 -30.23 -10.35 18.45
CA LEU A 7 -29.17 -11.32 18.19
C LEU A 7 -27.82 -10.62 17.90
N PHE A 8 -27.82 -9.58 17.05
CA PHE A 8 -26.59 -8.82 16.79
C PHE A 8 -26.06 -8.17 18.06
N VAL A 9 -26.91 -7.52 18.86
CA VAL A 9 -26.50 -6.95 20.15
C VAL A 9 -25.89 -8.03 21.04
N THR A 10 -26.52 -9.20 21.15
CA THR A 10 -25.99 -10.33 21.93
C THR A 10 -24.59 -10.71 21.47
N PHE A 11 -24.33 -10.81 20.16
CA PHE A 11 -22.98 -11.08 19.66
C PHE A 11 -21.97 -10.00 19.99
N TRP A 12 -22.36 -8.73 20.08
CA TRP A 12 -21.48 -7.60 20.39
C TRP A 12 -21.30 -7.36 21.90
N THR A 13 -22.19 -7.88 22.72
CA THR A 13 -22.14 -7.80 24.20
C THR A 13 -21.74 -9.12 24.87
N ASP A 14 -21.38 -10.13 24.08
CA ASP A 14 -20.90 -11.43 24.57
C ASP A 14 -19.54 -11.27 25.24
N CYS A 15 -19.54 -11.30 26.57
CA CYS A 15 -18.35 -11.15 27.42
C CYS A 15 -18.14 -12.44 28.22
N PRO A 16 -17.34 -13.39 27.69
CA PRO A 16 -17.07 -14.68 28.34
C PRO A 16 -16.46 -14.50 29.73
N SER A 17 -16.90 -15.33 30.69
CA SER A 17 -16.44 -15.25 32.09
C SER A 17 -15.02 -15.74 32.32
N ASP A 18 -14.52 -16.61 31.44
CA ASP A 18 -13.14 -17.08 31.39
C ASP A 18 -12.19 -16.10 30.68
N GLY A 19 -12.75 -15.06 30.04
CA GLY A 19 -12.00 -14.08 29.26
C GLY A 19 -11.56 -14.56 27.88
N ASP A 20 -11.96 -15.77 27.45
CA ASP A 20 -11.61 -16.28 26.13
C ASP A 20 -12.50 -15.67 25.04
N LEU A 21 -12.03 -14.58 24.45
CA LEU A 21 -12.74 -13.89 23.38
C LEU A 21 -12.66 -14.62 22.03
N ASP A 22 -11.76 -15.59 21.85
CA ASP A 22 -11.60 -16.31 20.58
C ASP A 22 -12.81 -17.22 20.27
N ALA A 23 -13.51 -17.66 21.31
CA ALA A 23 -14.73 -18.46 21.19
C ALA A 23 -15.95 -17.65 20.71
N THR A 24 -15.92 -16.32 20.83
CA THR A 24 -17.06 -15.45 20.49
C THR A 24 -17.38 -15.47 18.99
N ALA A 25 -18.65 -15.29 18.65
CA ALA A 25 -19.11 -15.31 17.26
C ALA A 25 -18.40 -14.25 16.40
N ILE A 26 -18.20 -13.05 16.94
CA ILE A 26 -17.52 -11.94 16.26
C ILE A 26 -16.03 -12.23 16.07
N ALA A 27 -15.35 -12.81 17.05
CA ALA A 27 -13.94 -13.18 16.91
C ALA A 27 -13.75 -14.23 15.81
N ARG A 28 -14.57 -15.28 15.80
CA ARG A 28 -14.56 -16.32 14.74
C ARG A 28 -14.86 -15.74 13.37
N PHE A 29 -15.91 -14.93 13.25
CA PHE A 29 -16.25 -14.26 12.01
C PHE A 29 -15.12 -13.37 11.51
N SER A 30 -14.48 -12.61 12.41
CA SER A 30 -13.31 -11.81 12.06
C SER A 30 -12.14 -12.66 11.55
N GLY A 31 -11.95 -13.87 12.09
CA GLY A 31 -10.94 -14.82 11.61
C GLY A 31 -11.22 -15.28 10.18
N VAL A 32 -12.48 -15.60 9.87
CA VAL A 32 -12.90 -15.98 8.50
C VAL A 32 -12.64 -14.86 7.50
N LEU A 33 -12.87 -13.59 7.88
CA LEU A 33 -12.54 -12.44 7.03
C LEU A 33 -11.03 -12.34 6.71
N GLY A 34 -10.18 -12.95 7.53
CA GLY A 34 -8.75 -13.07 7.29
C GLY A 34 -8.36 -14.08 6.21
N ILE A 35 -9.31 -14.86 5.67
CA ILE A 35 -9.04 -15.85 4.62
C ILE A 35 -9.42 -15.28 3.26
N ARG A 36 -8.57 -15.52 2.25
CA ARG A 36 -8.85 -15.18 0.85
C ARG A 36 -9.64 -16.32 0.19
N PRO A 37 -10.87 -16.07 -0.29
CA PRO A 37 -11.75 -17.14 -0.79
C PRO A 37 -11.20 -17.91 -2.00
N SER A 38 -10.48 -17.23 -2.89
CA SER A 38 -9.99 -17.80 -4.16
C SER A 38 -8.71 -18.62 -4.00
N GLU A 39 -7.82 -18.22 -3.09
CA GLU A 39 -6.44 -18.72 -3.04
C GLU A 39 -6.19 -19.65 -1.84
N HIS A 40 -7.21 -19.87 -0.99
CA HIS A 40 -7.08 -20.62 0.27
C HIS A 40 -5.90 -20.14 1.14
N ALA A 41 -5.56 -18.85 1.03
CA ALA A 41 -4.44 -18.23 1.71
C ALA A 41 -4.92 -17.20 2.73
N PHE A 42 -4.09 -16.93 3.75
CA PHE A 42 -4.36 -15.84 4.69
C PHE A 42 -4.09 -14.48 4.05
N ARG A 43 -4.92 -13.50 4.36
CA ARG A 43 -4.70 -12.10 4.00
C ARG A 43 -3.49 -11.56 4.76
N THR A 44 -2.73 -10.68 4.10
CA THR A 44 -1.66 -9.93 4.79
C THR A 44 -2.27 -8.95 5.79
N GLY A 45 -1.44 -8.40 6.70
CA GLY A 45 -1.89 -7.36 7.63
C GLY A 45 -2.53 -6.17 6.90
N TYR A 46 -1.96 -5.79 5.75
CA TYR A 46 -2.50 -4.75 4.89
C TYR A 46 -3.90 -5.08 4.35
N ASP A 47 -4.11 -6.27 3.80
CA ASP A 47 -5.38 -6.66 3.18
C ASP A 47 -6.47 -6.98 4.22
N TYR A 48 -6.09 -7.34 5.45
CA TYR A 48 -7.01 -7.74 6.52
C TYR A 48 -7.54 -6.58 7.35
N THR A 49 -6.70 -5.58 7.65
CA THR A 49 -7.07 -4.45 8.53
C THR A 49 -8.26 -3.60 8.04
N PRO A 50 -8.56 -3.45 6.74
CA PRO A 50 -9.79 -2.81 6.28
C PRO A 50 -11.05 -3.56 6.69
N TYR A 51 -11.05 -4.90 6.63
CA TYR A 51 -12.19 -5.72 7.06
C TYR A 51 -12.46 -5.59 8.55
N LEU A 52 -11.39 -5.60 9.36
CA LEU A 52 -11.50 -5.33 10.81
C LEU A 52 -12.05 -3.92 11.07
N SER A 53 -11.58 -2.92 10.34
CA SER A 53 -12.06 -1.53 10.47
C SER A 53 -13.55 -1.41 10.15
N ALA A 54 -14.01 -2.06 9.08
CA ALA A 54 -15.43 -2.11 8.71
C ALA A 54 -16.27 -2.83 9.77
N LEU A 55 -15.80 -3.98 10.27
CA LEU A 55 -16.50 -4.74 11.30
C LEU A 55 -16.61 -3.96 12.62
N ILE A 56 -15.54 -3.27 13.04
CA ILE A 56 -15.56 -2.35 14.20
C ILE A 56 -16.58 -1.22 14.00
N TRP A 57 -16.65 -0.66 12.79
CA TRP A 57 -17.61 0.39 12.49
C TRP A 57 -19.06 -0.10 12.61
N VAL A 58 -19.37 -1.28 12.05
CA VAL A 58 -20.69 -1.92 12.19
C VAL A 58 -21.00 -2.18 13.67
N GLY A 59 -20.06 -2.74 14.44
CA GLY A 59 -20.25 -2.99 15.87
C GLY A 59 -20.53 -1.73 16.67
N ARG A 60 -19.84 -0.62 16.36
CA ARG A 60 -20.13 0.69 16.97
C ARG A 60 -21.55 1.15 16.69
N LEU A 61 -22.05 0.99 15.47
CA LEU A 61 -23.44 1.36 15.15
C LEU A 61 -24.45 0.52 15.92
N VAL A 62 -24.26 -0.80 15.95
CA VAL A 62 -25.14 -1.71 16.70
C VAL A 62 -25.15 -1.36 18.20
N LEU A 63 -23.97 -1.16 18.79
CA LEU A 63 -23.84 -0.83 20.21
C LEU A 63 -24.35 0.59 20.54
N LEU A 64 -24.27 1.54 19.60
CA LEU A 64 -24.83 2.89 19.78
C LEU A 64 -26.36 2.85 19.78
N GLU A 65 -26.98 2.11 18.85
CA GLU A 65 -28.43 1.91 18.86
C GLU A 65 -28.87 1.15 20.12
N TYR A 66 -28.09 0.19 20.62
CA TYR A 66 -28.37 -0.47 21.90
C TYR A 66 -28.22 0.47 23.12
N ALA A 67 -27.25 1.38 23.07
CA ALA A 67 -27.04 2.36 24.13
C ALA A 67 -28.16 3.39 24.17
N MET A 68 -28.61 3.85 23.00
CA MET A 68 -29.53 4.97 22.82
C MET A 68 -30.59 4.63 21.75
N PRO A 69 -31.51 3.69 22.02
CA PRO A 69 -32.48 3.22 21.03
C PRO A 69 -33.30 4.37 20.46
N LEU A 70 -33.30 4.56 19.14
CA LEU A 70 -34.09 5.65 18.54
C LEU A 70 -35.58 5.46 18.82
N ARG A 71 -36.03 4.21 18.81
CA ARG A 71 -37.39 3.77 19.13
C ARG A 71 -37.36 2.64 20.15
N GLY A 72 -38.49 2.43 20.83
CA GLY A 72 -38.63 1.27 21.70
C GLY A 72 -38.75 -0.01 20.88
N TYR A 73 -38.15 -1.10 21.39
CA TYR A 73 -38.25 -2.44 20.82
C TYR A 73 -39.21 -3.25 21.70
N SER A 74 -40.51 -3.10 21.45
CA SER A 74 -41.57 -3.67 22.30
C SER A 74 -41.90 -5.12 21.97
N SER A 75 -41.50 -5.63 20.81
CA SER A 75 -41.74 -7.02 20.41
C SER A 75 -40.72 -8.01 20.95
N LEU A 76 -39.68 -7.52 21.65
CA LEU A 76 -38.68 -8.36 22.29
C LEU A 76 -39.24 -9.01 23.56
N PRO A 77 -38.75 -10.21 23.94
CA PRO A 77 -39.12 -10.85 25.21
C PRO A 77 -38.86 -9.95 26.43
N VAL A 78 -37.80 -9.15 26.37
CA VAL A 78 -37.51 -8.06 27.30
C VAL A 78 -37.54 -6.76 26.50
N PRO A 79 -38.60 -5.94 26.63
CA PRO A 79 -38.72 -4.71 25.87
C PRO A 79 -37.57 -3.75 26.15
N TRP A 80 -36.99 -3.18 25.09
CA TRP A 80 -36.01 -2.10 25.24
C TRP A 80 -36.69 -0.76 25.08
N PRO A 81 -36.61 0.15 26.07
CA PRO A 81 -37.26 1.44 25.97
C PRO A 81 -36.56 2.34 24.93
N SER A 82 -37.32 3.30 24.39
CA SER A 82 -36.75 4.35 23.52
C SER A 82 -35.84 5.27 24.32
N ARG A 83 -34.99 6.01 23.62
CA ARG A 83 -34.10 7.03 24.17
C ARG A 83 -34.81 8.05 25.07
N GLU A 84 -36.06 8.36 24.78
CA GLU A 84 -36.87 9.35 25.51
C GLU A 84 -37.29 8.87 26.89
N ALA A 85 -37.33 7.56 27.11
CA ALA A 85 -37.71 6.98 28.39
C ALA A 85 -36.54 6.83 29.38
N TYR A 86 -35.29 7.07 28.95
CA TYR A 86 -34.13 7.07 29.84
C TYR A 86 -33.95 8.44 30.50
N PRO A 87 -33.88 8.53 31.84
CA PRO A 87 -33.67 9.80 32.55
C PRO A 87 -32.32 10.46 32.23
N ASP A 88 -31.28 9.66 32.02
CA ASP A 88 -29.94 10.12 31.66
C ASP A 88 -29.33 9.21 30.59
N ILE A 89 -29.53 9.59 29.34
CA ILE A 89 -29.02 8.82 28.20
C ILE A 89 -27.50 8.93 28.05
N SER A 90 -26.95 10.09 28.40
CA SER A 90 -25.51 10.35 28.37
C SER A 90 -24.81 9.51 29.43
N GLY A 91 -25.36 9.43 30.64
CA GLY A 91 -24.90 8.54 31.70
C GLY A 91 -24.96 7.08 31.27
N ARG A 92 -26.06 6.63 30.66
CA ARG A 92 -26.16 5.27 30.13
C ARG A 92 -25.04 4.95 29.14
N LEU A 93 -24.82 5.81 28.14
CA LEU A 93 -23.74 5.61 27.17
C LEU A 93 -22.35 5.64 27.84
N CYS A 94 -22.05 6.69 28.59
CA CYS A 94 -20.70 6.97 29.09
C CYS A 94 -20.27 6.08 30.26
N THR A 95 -21.20 5.70 31.14
CA THR A 95 -20.88 4.97 32.37
C THR A 95 -21.24 3.48 32.30
N GLN A 96 -22.27 3.10 31.53
CA GLN A 96 -22.75 1.71 31.51
C GLN A 96 -22.29 0.95 30.27
N ILE A 97 -22.42 1.55 29.09
CA ILE A 97 -22.17 0.85 27.82
C ILE A 97 -20.71 1.01 27.37
N ARG A 98 -20.20 2.25 27.33
CA ARG A 98 -18.89 2.55 26.76
C ARG A 98 -17.75 1.81 27.46
N PRO A 99 -17.64 1.80 28.80
CA PRO A 99 -16.55 1.11 29.48
C PRO A 99 -16.57 -0.40 29.29
N LYS A 100 -17.77 -0.98 29.10
CA LYS A 100 -17.94 -2.43 28.94
C LYS A 100 -17.71 -2.91 27.51
N TYR A 101 -18.20 -2.16 26.52
CA TYR A 101 -18.32 -2.68 25.16
C TYR A 101 -17.64 -1.84 24.08
N LEU A 102 -17.42 -0.53 24.28
CA LEU A 102 -16.95 0.38 23.22
C LEU A 102 -15.48 0.83 23.35
N GLN A 103 -14.78 0.37 24.39
CA GLN A 103 -13.41 0.80 24.67
C GLN A 103 -12.38 -0.25 24.23
N ARG A 104 -11.17 0.24 23.95
CA ARG A 104 -10.01 -0.64 23.80
C ARG A 104 -9.70 -1.29 25.16
N GLY A 105 -9.31 -2.57 25.16
CA GLY A 105 -8.96 -3.29 26.37
C GLY A 105 -10.15 -3.75 27.20
N SER A 106 -11.40 -3.49 26.77
CA SER A 106 -12.55 -4.17 27.36
C SER A 106 -12.55 -5.64 26.96
N LEU A 107 -13.02 -6.51 27.86
CA LEU A 107 -13.27 -7.93 27.59
C LEU A 107 -14.53 -8.13 26.74
N SER A 108 -14.62 -7.38 25.64
CA SER A 108 -15.74 -7.41 24.70
C SER A 108 -15.24 -7.69 23.29
N PRO A 109 -16.12 -8.16 22.40
CA PRO A 109 -15.79 -8.40 21.01
C PRO A 109 -15.22 -7.17 20.29
N LEU A 110 -15.72 -5.96 20.60
CA LEU A 110 -15.15 -4.75 19.99
C LEU A 110 -13.74 -4.48 20.49
N GLY A 111 -13.48 -4.62 21.80
CA GLY A 111 -12.16 -4.45 22.38
C GLY A 111 -11.14 -5.39 21.74
N TYR A 112 -11.53 -6.66 21.58
CA TYR A 112 -10.76 -7.67 20.86
C TYR A 112 -10.42 -7.28 19.42
N LEU A 113 -11.41 -6.81 18.65
CA LEU A 113 -11.18 -6.37 17.26
C LEU A 113 -10.25 -5.16 17.18
N ILE A 114 -10.33 -4.23 18.14
CA ILE A 114 -9.44 -3.06 18.19
C ILE A 114 -7.98 -3.49 18.40
N GLU A 115 -7.73 -4.44 19.32
CA GLU A 115 -6.38 -4.99 19.52
C GLU A 115 -5.86 -5.68 18.25
N ARG A 116 -6.68 -6.53 17.63
CA ARG A 116 -6.32 -7.18 16.35
C ARG A 116 -6.04 -6.17 15.24
N LEU A 117 -6.85 -5.13 15.13
CA LEU A 117 -6.66 -4.08 14.13
C LEU A 117 -5.32 -3.37 14.33
N GLN A 118 -4.97 -3.04 15.57
CA GLN A 118 -3.70 -2.38 15.87
C GLN A 118 -2.51 -3.29 15.62
N HIS A 119 -2.61 -4.56 15.98
CA HIS A 119 -1.59 -5.56 15.67
C HIS A 119 -1.41 -5.70 14.14
N GLY A 120 -2.49 -5.85 13.39
CA GLY A 120 -2.46 -5.93 11.93
C GLY A 120 -1.87 -4.69 11.28
N ARG A 121 -2.17 -3.49 11.80
CA ARG A 121 -1.55 -2.23 11.33
C ARG A 121 -0.07 -2.16 11.63
N ALA A 122 0.37 -2.64 12.79
CA ALA A 122 1.78 -2.71 13.14
C ALA A 122 2.55 -3.65 12.19
N ILE A 123 1.97 -4.80 11.84
CA ILE A 123 2.51 -5.72 10.83
C ILE A 123 2.59 -5.02 9.47
N ALA A 124 1.47 -4.46 8.98
CA ALA A 124 1.41 -3.80 7.68
C ALA A 124 2.44 -2.65 7.56
N LYS A 125 2.67 -1.91 8.66
CA LYS A 125 3.69 -0.86 8.70
C LYS A 125 5.11 -1.42 8.59
N ARG A 126 5.38 -2.58 9.19
CA ARG A 126 6.70 -3.25 9.14
C ARG A 126 6.98 -3.89 7.78
N GLU A 127 5.96 -4.44 7.13
CA GLU A 127 6.05 -5.00 5.77
C GLU A 127 6.37 -3.92 4.71
N GLY A 128 6.08 -2.65 5.02
CA GLY A 128 6.33 -1.52 4.14
C GLY A 128 5.22 -1.33 3.10
N PRO A 129 5.26 -0.22 2.34
CA PRO A 129 4.34 -0.02 1.22
C PRO A 129 4.51 -1.17 0.23
N ARG A 130 3.42 -1.80 -0.22
CA ARG A 130 3.53 -2.69 -1.38
C ARG A 130 4.12 -1.88 -2.52
N THR A 131 5.14 -2.43 -3.16
CA THR A 131 5.57 -1.95 -4.47
C THR A 131 4.34 -2.01 -5.36
N ASN A 132 3.96 -0.88 -5.95
CA ASN A 132 2.93 -0.79 -7.00
C ASN A 132 3.37 -1.51 -8.29
N ILE A 133 4.27 -2.49 -8.19
CA ILE A 133 4.96 -3.14 -9.28
C ILE A 133 4.51 -4.59 -9.29
N SER A 134 3.86 -5.01 -10.36
CA SER A 134 3.48 -6.40 -10.58
C SER A 134 3.73 -6.81 -12.01
N TRP A 135 4.01 -8.09 -12.22
CA TRP A 135 4.15 -8.69 -13.53
C TRP A 135 2.85 -9.40 -13.92
N SER A 136 2.47 -9.30 -15.19
CA SER A 136 1.46 -10.20 -15.75
C SER A 136 1.94 -11.66 -15.67
N PRO A 137 1.02 -12.64 -15.63
CA PRO A 137 1.40 -14.06 -15.49
C PRO A 137 2.31 -14.59 -16.60
N ASP A 138 2.26 -13.98 -17.79
CA ASP A 138 3.11 -14.30 -18.95
C ASP A 138 4.47 -13.56 -18.94
N GLY A 139 4.71 -12.71 -17.94
CA GLY A 139 5.91 -11.89 -17.81
C GLY A 139 6.07 -10.81 -18.89
N GLN A 140 5.04 -10.52 -19.69
CA GLN A 140 5.13 -9.56 -20.80
C GLN A 140 4.76 -8.13 -20.43
N THR A 141 4.07 -7.93 -19.31
CA THR A 141 3.58 -6.61 -18.88
C THR A 141 4.01 -6.34 -17.46
N LEU A 142 4.67 -5.20 -17.27
CA LEU A 142 5.00 -4.64 -15.97
C LEU A 142 3.98 -3.56 -15.63
N SER A 143 3.14 -3.82 -14.64
CA SER A 143 2.23 -2.81 -14.10
C SER A 143 2.94 -2.03 -13.01
N ILE A 144 3.02 -0.71 -13.17
CA ILE A 144 3.54 0.25 -12.18
C ILE A 144 2.41 1.22 -11.82
N GLY A 145 1.74 0.99 -10.70
CA GLY A 145 0.61 1.79 -10.23
C GLY A 145 -0.61 1.61 -11.12
N GLN A 146 -0.94 2.64 -11.89
CA GLN A 146 -2.01 2.59 -12.91
C GLN A 146 -1.48 2.59 -14.34
N ALA A 147 -0.16 2.50 -14.52
CA ALA A 147 0.47 2.43 -15.83
C ALA A 147 0.93 1.01 -16.11
N ASP A 148 0.61 0.50 -17.29
CA ASP A 148 1.12 -0.78 -17.78
C ASP A 148 2.18 -0.53 -18.85
N ILE A 149 3.33 -1.17 -18.69
CA ILE A 149 4.43 -1.10 -19.64
C ILE A 149 4.69 -2.52 -20.14
N THR A 150 4.42 -2.75 -21.42
CA THR A 150 4.75 -4.04 -22.05
C THR A 150 6.25 -4.11 -22.37
N ILE A 151 6.82 -5.30 -22.36
CA ILE A 151 8.22 -5.53 -22.74
C ILE A 151 8.55 -4.97 -24.14
N PRO A 152 7.69 -5.11 -25.18
CA PRO A 152 7.92 -4.46 -26.47
C PRO A 152 7.98 -2.93 -26.38
N GLN A 153 7.05 -2.29 -25.65
CA GLN A 153 7.08 -0.84 -25.45
C GLN A 153 8.34 -0.40 -24.70
N PHE A 154 8.76 -1.17 -23.69
CA PHE A 154 9.99 -0.91 -22.97
C PHE A 154 11.22 -0.97 -23.89
N ARG A 155 11.32 -1.98 -24.75
CA ARG A 155 12.39 -2.10 -25.76
C ARG A 155 12.36 -0.94 -26.75
N LEU A 156 11.18 -0.57 -27.24
CA LEU A 156 11.01 0.56 -28.15
C LEU A 156 11.43 1.88 -27.49
N ALA A 157 11.09 2.09 -26.22
CA ALA A 157 11.51 3.26 -25.47
C ALA A 157 13.04 3.33 -25.34
N LEU A 158 13.68 2.21 -24.99
CA LEU A 158 15.15 2.13 -24.93
C LEU A 158 15.80 2.40 -26.28
N HIS A 159 15.30 1.79 -27.36
CA HIS A 159 15.80 2.09 -28.71
C HIS A 159 15.61 3.56 -29.09
N GLY A 160 14.45 4.15 -28.77
CA GLY A 160 14.21 5.57 -29.00
C GLY A 160 15.17 6.48 -28.23
N VAL A 161 15.52 6.14 -26.98
CA VAL A 161 16.54 6.86 -26.21
C VAL A 161 17.91 6.74 -26.87
N ILE A 162 18.32 5.53 -27.27
CA ILE A 162 19.61 5.29 -27.96
C ILE A 162 19.67 6.11 -29.25
N THR A 163 18.65 6.05 -30.09
CA THR A 163 18.60 6.80 -31.35
C THR A 163 18.70 8.31 -31.12
N ARG A 164 17.99 8.85 -30.13
CA ARG A 164 18.08 10.29 -29.79
C ARG A 164 19.46 10.68 -29.29
N VAL A 165 20.08 9.85 -28.44
CA VAL A 165 21.44 10.10 -27.95
C VAL A 165 22.44 10.05 -29.10
N GLN A 166 22.29 9.10 -30.02
CA GLN A 166 23.12 9.02 -31.22
C GLN A 166 22.98 10.26 -32.10
N GLN A 167 21.75 10.72 -32.36
CA GLN A 167 21.48 11.95 -33.11
C GLN A 167 22.10 13.18 -32.44
N GLN A 168 21.89 13.33 -31.13
CA GLN A 168 22.49 14.44 -30.37
C GLN A 168 24.01 14.39 -30.37
N LEU A 169 24.60 13.20 -30.29
CA LEU A 169 26.04 13.03 -30.35
C LEU A 169 26.60 13.33 -31.75
N GLU A 170 25.89 12.92 -32.80
CA GLU A 170 26.23 13.28 -34.18
C GLU A 170 26.19 14.80 -34.39
N ASP A 171 25.16 15.47 -33.88
CA ASP A 171 25.04 16.94 -33.91
C ASP A 171 26.18 17.62 -33.14
N LEU A 172 26.46 17.16 -31.91
CA LEU A 172 27.54 17.69 -31.07
C LEU A 172 28.92 17.48 -31.69
N LEU A 173 29.09 16.39 -32.44
CA LEU A 173 30.32 16.10 -33.17
C LEU A 173 30.30 16.65 -34.61
N LEU A 174 29.30 17.43 -35.00
CA LEU A 174 29.22 18.06 -36.33
C LEU A 174 29.32 17.02 -37.47
N GLY A 175 28.58 15.92 -37.33
CA GLY A 175 28.58 14.79 -38.25
C GLY A 175 29.92 14.06 -38.34
N TRP A 176 30.82 14.26 -37.40
CA TRP A 176 32.12 13.58 -37.33
C TRP A 176 32.04 12.43 -36.34
N TRP A 177 32.37 11.23 -36.79
CA TRP A 177 32.55 10.11 -35.89
C TRP A 177 34.00 9.63 -35.95
N PRO A 178 34.73 9.59 -34.82
CA PRO A 178 36.06 8.99 -34.81
C PRO A 178 35.97 7.49 -35.09
N ASP A 179 36.87 6.97 -35.91
CA ASP A 179 37.03 5.53 -36.13
C ASP A 179 37.71 4.89 -34.91
N VAL A 180 36.94 4.74 -33.83
CA VAL A 180 37.40 4.17 -32.56
C VAL A 180 36.37 3.16 -32.08
N GLN A 181 36.85 1.96 -31.73
CA GLN A 181 36.04 0.97 -31.04
C GLN A 181 35.93 1.38 -29.57
N LEU A 182 34.72 1.68 -29.11
CA LEU A 182 34.48 2.15 -27.73
C LEU A 182 34.97 1.17 -26.67
N GLN A 183 34.98 -0.13 -26.97
CA GLN A 183 35.47 -1.19 -26.09
C GLN A 183 36.98 -1.17 -25.86
N ASP A 184 37.74 -0.53 -26.75
CA ASP A 184 39.19 -0.41 -26.69
C ASP A 184 39.64 0.93 -26.10
N ILE A 185 38.69 1.79 -25.69
CA ILE A 185 39.00 3.08 -25.05
C ILE A 185 39.49 2.82 -23.62
N HIS A 186 40.69 3.30 -23.35
CA HIS A 186 41.27 3.36 -22.01
C HIS A 186 40.88 4.66 -21.32
N ASP A 187 40.21 4.57 -20.18
CA ASP A 187 39.89 5.70 -19.32
C ASP A 187 40.20 5.36 -17.86
N ASP A 188 40.90 6.25 -17.16
CA ASP A 188 41.13 6.14 -15.72
C ASP A 188 40.18 7.06 -14.96
N MET A 189 38.99 6.54 -14.65
CA MET A 189 37.99 7.27 -13.87
C MET A 189 38.43 7.58 -12.42
N SER A 190 39.54 7.00 -11.95
CA SER A 190 40.11 7.31 -10.63
C SER A 190 41.06 8.52 -10.65
N ASN A 191 41.49 8.95 -11.85
CA ASN A 191 42.39 10.06 -12.03
C ASN A 191 41.68 11.41 -11.83
N ARG A 192 42.07 12.12 -10.76
CA ARG A 192 41.50 13.42 -10.39
C ARG A 192 42.35 14.61 -10.81
N ARG A 193 43.34 14.42 -11.70
CA ARG A 193 44.19 15.53 -12.17
C ARG A 193 43.33 16.52 -12.96
N PRO A 194 43.35 17.82 -12.61
CA PRO A 194 42.65 18.84 -13.38
C PRO A 194 43.09 18.83 -14.85
N GLY A 195 42.14 18.81 -15.77
CA GLY A 195 42.41 18.76 -17.22
C GLY A 195 42.69 17.36 -17.78
N TYR A 196 42.61 16.30 -16.97
CA TYR A 196 42.63 14.93 -17.47
C TYR A 196 41.36 14.61 -18.27
N SER A 197 41.53 13.86 -19.35
CA SER A 197 40.45 13.31 -20.19
C SER A 197 41.00 12.09 -20.91
N PHE A 198 40.19 11.04 -21.11
CA PHE A 198 40.58 9.91 -21.94
C PHE A 198 41.05 10.31 -23.36
N VAL A 199 40.66 11.49 -23.86
CA VAL A 199 41.12 12.03 -25.14
C VAL A 199 42.63 12.30 -25.14
N SER A 200 43.23 12.61 -23.98
CA SER A 200 44.67 12.82 -23.87
C SER A 200 45.46 11.52 -23.73
N GLU A 201 44.80 10.38 -23.51
CA GLU A 201 45.48 9.08 -23.42
C GLU A 201 46.06 8.66 -24.78
N PRO A 202 47.39 8.40 -24.87
CA PRO A 202 48.02 8.03 -26.13
C PRO A 202 47.43 6.77 -26.76
N MET A 203 46.98 5.82 -25.94
CA MET A 203 46.42 4.54 -26.43
C MET A 203 45.10 4.71 -27.18
N ASN A 204 44.37 5.80 -26.93
CA ASN A 204 43.09 6.05 -27.57
C ASN A 204 43.22 6.70 -28.96
N ASN A 205 44.42 7.21 -29.32
CA ASN A 205 44.66 7.91 -30.60
C ASN A 205 43.72 9.11 -30.87
N LEU A 206 43.15 9.72 -29.83
CA LEU A 206 42.16 10.81 -29.94
C LEU A 206 42.75 12.23 -29.74
N GLN A 207 44.05 12.35 -29.50
CA GLN A 207 44.67 13.64 -29.12
C GLN A 207 44.52 14.74 -30.19
N SER A 208 44.42 14.36 -31.46
CA SER A 208 44.24 15.30 -32.57
C SER A 208 42.78 15.53 -32.98
N SER A 209 41.84 14.78 -32.38
CA SER A 209 40.40 14.82 -32.69
C SER A 209 39.79 16.21 -32.55
N PHE A 210 40.23 16.97 -31.53
CA PHE A 210 39.77 18.35 -31.32
C PHE A 210 40.07 19.26 -32.53
N ARG A 211 41.20 19.06 -33.22
CA ARG A 211 41.54 19.85 -34.42
C ARG A 211 40.60 19.54 -35.58
N VAL A 212 40.16 18.29 -35.69
CA VAL A 212 39.20 17.85 -36.73
C VAL A 212 37.82 18.45 -36.46
N LEU A 213 37.34 18.37 -35.22
CA LEU A 213 36.09 19.01 -34.80
C LEU A 213 36.12 20.52 -34.98
N SER A 214 37.20 21.18 -34.56
CA SER A 214 37.36 22.63 -34.71
C SER A 214 37.34 23.06 -36.18
N ARG A 215 38.05 22.36 -37.07
CA ARG A 215 37.99 22.65 -38.51
C ARG A 215 36.58 22.51 -39.07
N ARG A 216 35.85 21.47 -38.66
CA ARG A 216 34.46 21.27 -39.09
C ARG A 216 33.55 22.40 -38.63
N ALA A 217 33.64 22.79 -37.35
CA ALA A 217 32.86 23.88 -36.77
C ALA A 217 33.01 25.20 -37.55
N PHE A 218 34.23 25.51 -38.00
CA PHE A 218 34.51 26.71 -38.80
C PHE A 218 34.23 26.56 -40.31
N SER A 219 33.98 25.34 -40.79
CA SER A 219 33.63 25.07 -42.20
C SER A 219 32.12 24.93 -42.44
N THR A 220 31.32 24.75 -41.38
CA THR A 220 29.85 24.65 -41.41
C THR A 220 29.14 25.99 -41.11
N GLN A 221 29.86 27.11 -41.08
CA GLN A 221 29.31 28.47 -41.14
C GLN A 221 29.24 28.94 -42.59
#